data_AF-A0A6N9SXU0-F1
#
_entry.id   AF-A0A6N9SXU0-F1
#
_cell.length_a   1.000
_cell.length_b   1.000
_cell.length_c   1.000
_cell.angle_alpha   90.00
_cell.angle_beta   90.00
_cell.angle_gamma   90.00
#
_symmetry.space_group_name_H-M   'P 1'
#
loop_
_entity.id
_entity.type
_entity.pdbx_description
1 polymer ?
#
loop_
_entity_poly.entity_id
_entity_poly.type
_entity_poly.pdbx_seq_one_letter_code
_entity_poly.pdbx_strand_id
1 'polypeptide(L)' 'MNYCSSCGVRVLTQIPEGDHLPRQVCPSCHTIHYSNPKVLVGAIPVWQRKILLCRRAIA' A
#
# COMPACT_ATOMS: atom_id res chain seq x y z
N MET A 1 1.85 7.80 -2.39
CA MET A 1 3.18 8.37 -2.09
C MET A 1 3.20 9.81 -2.60
N ASN A 2 3.68 10.80 -1.83
CA ASN A 2 3.68 12.21 -2.28
C ASN A 2 4.95 12.60 -3.06
N TYR A 3 6.05 11.89 -2.83
CA TYR A 3 7.36 12.12 -3.44
C TYR A 3 7.97 10.80 -3.93
N CYS A 4 8.83 10.87 -4.94
CA CYS A 4 9.49 9.72 -5.52
C CYS A 4 10.53 9.16 -4.54
N SER A 5 10.43 7.86 -4.23
CA SER A 5 11.39 7.18 -3.36
C SER A 5 12.81 7.08 -3.94
N SER A 6 12.98 7.30 -5.25
CA SER A 6 14.26 7.16 -5.94
C SER A 6 15.03 8.47 -6.09
N CYS A 7 14.34 9.61 -6.20
CA CYS A 7 14.98 10.92 -6.45
C CYS A 7 14.42 12.09 -5.63
N GLY A 8 13.38 11.87 -4.80
CA GLY A 8 12.81 12.90 -3.92
C GLY A 8 11.87 13.91 -4.60
N VAL A 9 11.74 13.90 -5.93
CA VAL A 9 10.83 14.80 -6.67
C VAL A 9 9.37 14.41 -6.46
N ARG A 10 8.45 15.39 -6.44
CA ARG A 10 7.01 15.16 -6.32
C ARG A 10 6.51 14.25 -7.46
N VAL A 11 5.72 13.23 -7.13
CA VAL A 11 5.11 12.33 -8.13
C VAL A 11 3.81 12.93 -8.66
N LEU A 12 3.46 12.57 -9.89
CA LEU A 12 2.22 12.93 -10.56
C LEU A 12 1.38 11.68 -10.82
N THR A 13 0.05 11.82 -10.76
CA THR A 13 -0.86 10.74 -11.12
C THR A 13 -1.26 10.88 -12.59
N GLN A 14 -0.91 9.90 -13.42
CA GLN A 14 -1.25 9.87 -14.85
C GLN A 14 -1.45 8.44 -15.33
N ILE A 15 -2.10 8.23 -16.47
CA ILE A 15 -2.21 6.92 -17.12
C ILE A 15 -1.02 6.77 -18.08
N PRO A 16 -0.07 5.87 -17.82
CA PRO A 16 1.04 5.61 -18.75
C PRO A 16 0.56 5.06 -20.09
N GLU A 17 1.35 5.25 -21.15
CA GLU A 17 1.08 4.66 -22.46
C GLU A 17 1.01 3.13 -22.35
N GLY A 18 -0.05 2.53 -22.91
CA GLY A 18 -0.30 1.08 -22.84
C GLY A 18 -0.94 0.59 -21.52
N ASP A 19 -1.15 1.46 -20.54
CA ASP A 19 -1.94 1.17 -19.33
C ASP A 19 -3.34 1.78 -19.45
N HIS A 20 -4.24 1.38 -18.55
CA HIS A 20 -5.63 1.87 -18.46
C HIS A 20 -5.95 2.42 -17.07
N LEU A 21 -5.02 2.28 -16.11
CA LEU A 21 -5.20 2.75 -14.75
C LEU A 21 -4.25 3.92 -14.42
N PRO A 22 -4.70 4.92 -13.65
CA PRO A 22 -3.82 5.97 -13.15
C PRO A 22 -2.73 5.39 -12.24
N ARG A 23 -1.47 5.75 -12.52
CA ARG A 23 -0.29 5.38 -11.74
C ARG A 23 0.40 6.63 -11.20
N GLN A 24 1.13 6.46 -10.11
CA GLN A 24 2.02 7.51 -9.62
C GLN A 24 3.35 7.42 -10.38
N VAL A 25 3.64 8.42 -11.21
CA VAL A 25 4.82 8.47 -12.06
C VAL A 25 5.69 9.66 -11.65
N CYS A 26 7.00 9.45 -11.53
CA CYS A 26 7.94 10.54 -11.31
C CYS A 26 8.26 11.25 -12.64
N PRO A 27 8.05 12.57 -12.77
CA PRO A 27 8.37 13.29 -14.00
C PRO A 27 9.89 13.50 -14.23
N SER A 28 10.72 13.32 -13.20
CA SER A 28 12.17 13.55 -13.30
C SER A 28 12.94 12.29 -13.72
N CYS A 29 12.65 11.14 -13.09
CA CYS A 29 13.36 9.89 -13.36
C CYS A 29 12.48 8.81 -14.03
N HIS A 30 11.24 9.16 -14.40
CA HIS A 30 10.28 8.29 -15.11
C HIS A 30 9.90 6.99 -14.38
N THR A 31 10.25 6.86 -13.10
CA THR A 31 9.89 5.69 -12.28
C THR A 31 8.37 5.65 -12.03
N ILE A 32 7.77 4.48 -12.25
CA ILE A 32 6.36 4.21 -11.96
C ILE A 32 6.28 3.53 -10.58
N HIS A 33 5.55 4.13 -9.65
CA HIS A 33 5.35 3.62 -8.30
C HIS A 33 4.05 2.83 -8.21
N TYR A 34 4.16 1.51 -8.30
CA TYR A 34 3.02 0.60 -8.12
C TYR A 34 2.62 0.51 -6.64
N SER A 35 1.33 0.61 -6.38
CA SER A 35 0.76 0.35 -5.06
C SER A 35 0.34 -1.11 -4.98
N ASN A 36 1.19 -1.92 -4.34
CA ASN A 36 0.85 -3.32 -4.09
C ASN A 36 -0.05 -3.42 -2.85
N PRO A 37 -1.11 -4.26 -2.88
CA PRO A 37 -1.90 -4.53 -1.70
C PRO A 37 -1.03 -5.15 -0.60
N LYS A 38 -1.28 -4.76 0.65
CA LYS A 38 -0.62 -5.35 1.80
C LYS A 38 -1.45 -6.52 2.30
N VAL A 39 -0.86 -7.72 2.32
CA VAL A 39 -1.51 -8.90 2.87
C VAL A 39 -1.53 -8.79 4.40
N LEU A 40 -2.72 -8.93 4.98
CA LEU A 40 -2.91 -9.07 6.42
C LEU A 40 -3.27 -10.51 6.72
N VAL A 41 -2.53 -11.14 7.63
CA VAL A 41 -2.84 -12.48 8.12
C VAL A 41 -3.42 -12.39 9.53
N GLY A 42 -4.41 -13.22 9.81
CA GLY A 42 -5.06 -13.31 11.11
C GLY A 42 -5.23 -14.76 11.54
N ALA A 43 -5.48 -14.95 12.83
CA ALA A 43 -5.80 -16.25 13.40
C ALA A 43 -7.02 -16.09 14.32
N ILE A 44 -7.80 -17.17 14.44
CA ILE A 44 -8.86 -17.30 15.44
C ILE A 44 -8.40 -18.40 16.41
N PRO A 45 -7.74 -18.04 17.54
CA PRO A 45 -7.26 -19.03 18.49
C PRO A 45 -8.45 -19.60 19.27
N VAL A 46 -8.59 -20.93 19.26
CA VAL A 46 -9.65 -21.66 19.97
C VAL A 46 -9.02 -22.51 21.06
N TRP A 47 -9.57 -22.43 22.28
CA TRP A 47 -9.23 -23.32 23.39
C TRP A 47 -10.52 -23.83 24.03
N GLN A 48 -10.74 -25.15 23.96
CA GLN A 48 -12.01 -25.78 24.33
C GLN A 48 -13.18 -25.10 23.59
N ARG A 49 -14.16 -24.54 24.32
CA ARG A 49 -15.32 -23.81 23.79
C ARG A 49 -15.14 -22.28 23.92
N LYS A 50 -13.90 -21.78 23.94
CA LYS A 50 -13.57 -20.35 24.08
C LYS A 50 -12.71 -19.88 22.91
N ILE A 51 -12.84 -18.60 22.58
CA ILE A 51 -12.00 -17.90 21.59
C ILE A 51 -11.17 -16.81 22.28
N LEU A 52 -9.93 -16.61 21.83
CA LEU A 52 -9.08 -15.51 22.30
C LEU A 52 -9.38 -14.24 21.51
N LEU A 53 -9.68 -13.15 22.21
CA LEU A 53 -9.90 -11.82 21.63
C LEU A 53 -8.87 -10.84 22.18
N CYS A 54 -8.42 -9.91 21.33
CA CYS A 54 -7.50 -8.85 21.71
C CYS A 54 -8.24 -7.51 21.79
N ARG A 55 -8.05 -6.79 22.90
CA ARG A 55 -8.45 -5.37 22.99
C ARG A 55 -7.32 -4.50 22.43
N ARG A 56 -7.61 -3.74 21.38
CA ARG A 56 -6.66 -2.78 20.80
C ARG A 56 -6.44 -1.61 21.76
N ALA A 57 -5.20 -1.17 21.93
CA ALA A 57 -4.83 -0.02 22.77
C ALA A 57 -4.91 1.32 22.02
N ILE A 58 -5.96 1.53 21.22
CA ILE A 58 -6.14 2.75 20.43
C ILE A 58 -6.95 3.74 21.29
N ALA A 59 -6.43 4.97 21.41
CA ALA A 59 -7.07 6.09 22.09
C ALA A 59 -8.17 6.71 21.23
#